data_AF-A0A327WPP3-F1
#
_entry.id   AF-A0A327WPP3-F1
#
_cell.length_a   1.000
_cell.length_b   1.000
_cell.length_c   1.000
_cell.angle_alpha   90.00
_cell.angle_beta   90.00
_cell.angle_gamma   90.00
#
_symmetry.space_group_name_H-M   'P 1'
#
loop_
_entity.id
_entity.type
_entity.pdbx_description
1 polymer ?
#
loop_
_entity_poly.entity_id
_entity_poly.type
_entity_poly.pdbx_seq_one_letter_code
_entity_poly.pdbx_strand_id
1 'polypeptide(L)'
;MIAPCLSPWGYETINRWNPLAVDPNRSFKTNSQAQEAALLMAYLEQQGIDFLAHIDLHETTDTDNSEFRPALAAREGTVNDNWNIPDGFYLVADSERPQAEFQRAIIQKVAAVTHIAEPDEQGKLIGADMVDQGVIEYAAKPLGLCMGLTNAQFVTTTEVYPDSPRSTPEICAQAQVASVVGALEFLR
;
A
#
# COMPACT_ATOMS: atom_id res chain seq x y z
N MET A 1 -11.53 13.56 -1.21
CA MET A 1 -10.58 14.04 -0.18
C MET A 1 -9.19 13.58 -0.57
N ILE A 2 -8.14 14.35 -0.27
CA ILE A 2 -6.73 13.95 -0.48
C ILE A 2 -5.99 14.23 0.83
N ALA A 3 -5.29 13.22 1.36
CA ALA A 3 -4.39 13.34 2.50
C ALA A 3 -2.97 12.99 2.02
N PRO A 4 -2.18 13.98 1.56
CA PRO A 4 -1.01 13.71 0.73
C PRO A 4 0.20 13.18 1.50
N CYS A 5 0.27 13.39 2.81
CA CYS A 5 1.34 12.89 3.66
C CYS A 5 0.82 12.77 5.09
N LEU A 6 0.46 11.56 5.51
CA LEU A 6 0.01 11.29 6.88
C LEU A 6 1.17 11.26 7.88
N SER A 7 2.37 10.89 7.41
CA SER A 7 3.56 10.62 8.23
C SER A 7 4.72 11.54 7.86
N PRO A 8 4.63 12.87 8.09
CA PRO A 8 5.63 13.83 7.64
C PRO A 8 7.01 13.62 8.26
N TRP A 9 7.09 13.16 9.52
CA TRP A 9 8.37 12.82 10.15
C TRP A 9 9.04 11.62 9.47
N GLY A 10 8.26 10.59 9.14
CA GLY A 10 8.77 9.42 8.40
C GLY A 10 9.24 9.82 7.00
N TYR A 11 8.57 10.78 6.37
CA TYR A 11 9.01 11.34 5.08
C TYR A 11 10.35 12.09 5.20
N GLU A 12 10.52 12.97 6.18
CA GLU A 12 11.77 13.74 6.38
C GLU A 12 12.96 12.87 6.80
N THR A 13 12.69 11.79 7.54
CA THR A 13 13.72 10.90 8.09
C THR A 13 13.88 9.59 7.33
N ILE A 14 13.13 9.40 6.23
CA ILE A 14 13.11 8.18 5.40
C ILE A 14 12.86 6.94 6.28
N ASN A 15 11.71 6.90 6.94
CA ASN A 15 11.35 5.84 7.89
C ASN A 15 9.93 5.32 7.66
N ARG A 16 9.80 3.99 7.79
CA ARG A 16 8.52 3.29 7.79
C ARG A 16 7.68 3.57 9.05
N TRP A 17 8.34 3.69 10.20
CA TRP A 17 7.69 3.89 11.49
C TRP A 17 7.67 5.35 11.91
N ASN A 18 6.88 5.68 12.92
CA ASN A 18 6.93 6.98 13.57
C ASN A 18 8.01 7.02 14.68
N PRO A 19 8.25 8.16 15.36
CA PRO A 19 9.25 8.28 16.43
C PRO A 19 9.08 7.31 17.61
N LEU A 20 7.93 6.66 17.73
CA LEU A 20 7.61 5.69 18.77
C LEU A 20 7.83 4.24 18.30
N ALA A 21 8.45 4.04 17.13
CA ALA A 21 8.65 2.73 16.49
C ALA A 21 7.32 1.99 16.26
N VAL A 22 6.26 2.72 15.91
CA VAL A 22 4.94 2.18 15.53
C VAL A 22 4.75 2.34 14.03
N ASP A 23 4.30 1.28 13.36
CA ASP A 23 3.90 1.29 11.94
C ASP A 23 2.52 1.96 11.79
N PRO A 24 2.41 3.15 11.15
CA PRO A 24 1.12 3.79 10.93
C PRO A 24 0.17 2.91 10.11
N ASN A 25 0.69 2.17 9.12
CA ASN A 25 -0.09 1.29 8.25
C ASN A 25 -0.35 -0.11 8.87
N ARG A 26 -0.29 -0.22 10.21
CA ARG A 26 -0.85 -1.32 11.02
C ARG A 26 -1.71 -0.81 12.17
N SER A 27 -2.04 0.49 12.12
CA SER A 27 -2.56 1.26 13.23
C SER A 27 -3.87 1.98 12.91
N PHE A 28 -4.52 1.71 11.78
CA PHE A 28 -5.87 2.18 11.46
C PHE A 28 -6.94 1.34 12.18
N LYS A 29 -6.95 1.42 13.51
CA LYS A 29 -7.85 0.69 14.40
C LYS A 29 -8.11 1.49 15.67
N THR A 30 -9.17 1.13 16.40
CA THR A 30 -9.52 1.76 17.68
C THR A 30 -8.32 1.74 18.64
N ASN A 31 -8.10 2.83 19.38
CA ASN A 31 -6.96 3.01 20.28
C ASN A 31 -5.59 2.89 19.59
N SER A 32 -5.51 3.40 18.36
CA SER A 32 -4.27 3.50 17.58
C SER A 32 -3.12 4.08 18.41
N GLN A 33 -1.96 3.41 18.36
CA GLN A 33 -0.72 3.90 18.96
C GLN A 33 0.06 4.84 18.02
N ALA A 34 -0.36 4.95 16.75
CA ALA A 34 0.20 5.89 15.79
C ALA A 34 -0.67 7.16 15.74
N GLN A 35 -0.08 8.29 16.11
CA GLN A 35 -0.80 9.57 16.10
C GLN A 35 -1.25 9.94 14.68
N GLU A 36 -0.45 9.62 13.68
CA GLU A 36 -0.72 9.82 12.26
C GLU A 36 -2.06 9.18 11.85
N ALA A 37 -2.25 7.90 12.20
CA ALA A 37 -3.49 7.17 11.91
C ALA A 37 -4.65 7.68 12.77
N ALA A 38 -4.43 7.91 14.07
CA ALA A 38 -5.46 8.38 15.00
C ALA A 38 -6.06 9.73 14.60
N LEU A 39 -5.23 10.67 14.15
CA LEU A 39 -5.67 12.00 13.72
C LEU A 39 -6.54 11.93 12.47
N LEU A 40 -6.16 11.11 11.48
CA LEU A 40 -6.98 10.93 10.28
C LEU A 40 -8.31 10.23 10.62
N MET A 41 -8.29 9.20 11.44
CA MET A 41 -9.49 8.50 11.90
C MET A 41 -10.48 9.48 12.57
N ALA A 42 -10.01 10.27 13.53
CA ALA A 42 -10.83 11.24 14.25
C ALA A 42 -11.38 12.33 13.32
N TYR A 43 -10.58 12.78 12.35
CA TYR A 43 -11.02 13.75 11.35
C TYR A 43 -12.16 13.19 10.49
N LEU A 44 -12.00 11.98 9.95
CA LEU A 44 -13.00 11.34 9.08
C LEU A 44 -14.31 11.05 9.80
N GLU A 45 -14.25 10.61 11.05
CA GLU A 45 -15.43 10.36 11.89
C GLU A 45 -16.30 11.62 12.02
N GLN A 46 -15.68 12.80 12.11
CA GLN A 46 -16.39 14.08 12.22
C GLN A 46 -17.03 14.54 10.90
N GLN A 47 -16.55 14.07 9.74
CA GLN A 47 -17.07 14.53 8.45
C GLN A 47 -18.36 13.82 8.04
N GLY A 48 -18.60 12.60 8.53
CA GLY A 48 -19.77 11.80 8.14
C GLY A 48 -19.86 11.54 6.64
N ILE A 49 -18.71 11.43 5.96
CA ILE A 49 -18.64 11.21 4.51
C ILE A 49 -18.66 9.71 4.21
N ASP A 50 -19.60 9.30 3.37
CA ASP A 50 -19.58 7.98 2.75
C ASP A 50 -18.64 7.99 1.54
N PHE A 51 -17.55 7.25 1.65
CA PHE A 51 -16.57 7.10 0.57
C PHE A 51 -17.02 5.99 -0.38
N LEU A 52 -17.01 6.26 -1.69
CA LEU A 52 -17.18 5.21 -2.70
C LEU A 52 -15.87 4.42 -2.92
N ALA A 53 -14.75 5.14 -2.96
CA ALA A 53 -13.42 4.57 -3.20
C ALA A 53 -12.34 5.15 -2.29
N HIS A 54 -11.31 4.34 -1.99
CA HIS A 54 -10.12 4.71 -1.24
C HIS A 54 -8.88 4.09 -1.91
N ILE A 55 -7.99 4.94 -2.43
CA ILE A 55 -6.73 4.52 -3.03
C ILE A 55 -5.60 5.00 -2.13
N ASP A 56 -4.84 4.08 -1.56
CA ASP A 56 -3.74 4.32 -0.63
C ASP A 56 -2.41 4.13 -1.38
N LEU A 57 -1.57 5.17 -1.41
CA LEU A 57 -0.39 5.20 -2.29
C LEU A 57 0.85 4.76 -1.54
N HIS A 58 1.39 3.60 -1.89
CA HIS A 58 2.59 3.01 -1.28
C HIS A 58 3.65 2.64 -2.32
N GLU A 59 4.83 2.33 -1.80
CA GLU A 59 5.96 1.76 -2.53
C GLU A 59 6.61 0.66 -1.71
N THR A 60 7.13 -0.34 -2.41
CA THR A 60 7.97 -1.39 -1.85
C THR A 60 9.39 -1.14 -2.33
N THR A 61 10.37 -1.17 -1.43
CA THR A 61 11.76 -0.79 -1.75
C THR A 61 12.75 -1.87 -1.35
N ASP A 62 13.97 -1.78 -1.85
CA ASP A 62 15.10 -2.61 -1.39
C ASP A 62 15.32 -2.43 0.13
N THR A 63 15.01 -1.24 0.66
CA THR A 63 15.14 -0.93 2.09
C THR A 63 14.12 -1.63 2.99
N ASP A 64 13.00 -2.14 2.45
CA ASP A 64 12.15 -3.06 3.21
C ASP A 64 12.95 -4.30 3.64
N ASN A 65 13.81 -4.84 2.78
CA ASN A 65 14.63 -6.01 3.07
C ASN A 65 15.92 -5.69 3.81
N SER A 66 16.55 -4.55 3.54
CA SER A 66 17.84 -4.20 4.14
C SER A 66 17.71 -3.54 5.52
N GLU A 67 16.60 -2.84 5.80
CA GLU A 67 16.42 -2.01 6.99
C GLU A 67 15.14 -2.37 7.76
N PHE A 68 13.97 -2.23 7.14
CA PHE A 68 12.70 -2.20 7.91
C PHE A 68 12.24 -3.57 8.40
N ARG A 69 12.38 -4.64 7.62
CA ARG A 69 12.04 -6.01 8.07
C ARG A 69 13.00 -6.54 9.12
N PRO A 70 14.34 -6.40 8.97
CA PRO A 70 15.28 -6.70 10.04
C PRO A 70 14.97 -5.94 11.32
N ALA A 71 14.70 -4.64 11.23
CA ALA A 71 14.32 -3.82 12.39
C ALA A 71 13.04 -4.33 13.04
N LEU A 72 12.02 -4.72 12.24
CA LEU A 72 10.76 -5.28 12.76
C LEU A 72 11.01 -6.56 13.55
N ALA A 73 11.78 -7.49 12.99
CA ALA A 73 12.10 -8.75 13.65
C ALA A 73 12.88 -8.52 14.95
N ALA A 74 13.85 -7.59 14.96
CA ALA A 74 14.59 -7.22 16.16
C ALA A 74 13.66 -6.62 17.24
N ARG A 75 12.73 -5.76 16.85
CA ARG A 75 11.73 -5.14 17.75
C ARG A 75 10.80 -6.20 18.37
N GLU A 76 10.37 -7.19 17.60
CA GLU A 76 9.46 -8.26 18.04
C GLU A 76 10.20 -9.46 18.68
N GLY A 77 11.54 -9.48 18.65
CA GLY A 77 12.33 -10.62 19.14
C GLY A 77 12.16 -11.88 18.30
N THR A 78 11.92 -11.74 17.00
CA THR A 78 11.74 -12.85 16.04
C THR A 78 12.90 -12.95 15.06
N VAL A 79 12.93 -14.02 14.27
CA VAL A 79 13.85 -14.17 13.14
C VAL A 79 13.26 -13.47 11.92
N ASN A 80 14.10 -12.78 11.15
CA ASN A 80 13.73 -12.22 9.87
C ASN A 80 14.08 -13.20 8.74
N ASP A 81 13.08 -13.57 7.94
CA ASP A 81 13.27 -14.24 6.66
C ASP A 81 12.84 -13.28 5.55
N ASN A 82 13.77 -12.91 4.68
CA ASN A 82 13.48 -11.98 3.58
C ASN A 82 12.70 -12.69 2.47
N TRP A 83 11.70 -11.98 1.95
CA TRP A 83 11.03 -12.33 0.70
C TRP A 83 11.76 -11.68 -0.47
N ASN A 84 11.53 -12.17 -1.68
CA ASN A 84 11.93 -11.45 -2.87
C ASN A 84 11.19 -10.09 -2.95
N ILE A 85 11.89 -9.03 -3.35
CA ILE A 85 11.25 -7.75 -3.68
C ILE A 85 10.68 -7.89 -5.09
N PRO A 86 9.36 -7.69 -5.31
CA PRO A 86 8.79 -7.78 -6.63
C PRO A 86 9.34 -6.68 -7.57
N ASP A 87 9.91 -7.07 -8.72
CA ASP A 87 10.39 -6.10 -9.71
C ASP A 87 9.23 -5.57 -10.56
N GLY A 88 8.57 -4.52 -10.07
CA GLY A 88 7.53 -3.79 -10.81
C GLY A 88 6.40 -3.29 -9.93
N PHE A 89 5.41 -2.67 -10.55
CA PHE A 89 4.20 -2.21 -9.88
C PHE A 89 3.27 -3.38 -9.55
N TYR A 90 2.63 -3.35 -8.39
CA TYR A 90 1.52 -4.25 -8.06
C TYR A 90 0.49 -3.56 -7.15
N LEU A 91 -0.62 -4.25 -6.91
CA LEU A 91 -1.71 -3.82 -6.02
C LEU A 91 -1.91 -4.79 -4.88
N VAL A 92 -2.33 -4.25 -3.75
CA VAL A 92 -2.89 -4.99 -2.63
C VAL A 92 -4.38 -4.69 -2.56
N ALA A 93 -5.20 -5.69 -2.83
CA ALA A 93 -6.65 -5.64 -2.68
C ALA A 93 -7.07 -6.10 -1.27
N ASP A 94 -8.27 -5.69 -0.85
CA ASP A 94 -8.86 -6.14 0.41
C ASP A 94 -9.55 -7.49 0.19
N SER A 95 -9.10 -8.55 0.84
CA SER A 95 -9.67 -9.89 0.67
C SER A 95 -11.17 -9.98 1.00
N GLU A 96 -11.69 -9.06 1.83
CA GLU A 96 -13.12 -9.02 2.17
C GLU A 96 -13.98 -8.32 1.11
N ARG A 97 -13.36 -7.53 0.23
CA ARG A 97 -14.01 -6.76 -0.85
C ARG A 97 -13.01 -6.56 -2.02
N PRO A 98 -12.60 -7.66 -2.69
CA PRO A 98 -11.44 -7.63 -3.58
C PRO A 98 -11.64 -6.76 -4.84
N GLN A 99 -12.88 -6.69 -5.35
CA GLN A 99 -13.25 -5.91 -6.53
C GLN A 99 -12.30 -6.15 -7.72
N ALA A 100 -12.15 -7.41 -8.15
CA ALA A 100 -11.14 -7.81 -9.14
C ALA A 100 -11.15 -6.98 -10.44
N GLU A 101 -12.33 -6.61 -10.97
CA GLU A 101 -12.42 -5.78 -12.18
C GLU A 101 -11.88 -4.36 -11.96
N PHE A 102 -12.09 -3.80 -10.77
CA PHE A 102 -11.52 -2.51 -10.38
C PHE A 102 -9.99 -2.59 -10.30
N GLN A 103 -9.44 -3.64 -9.68
CA GLN A 103 -7.98 -3.85 -9.63
C GLN A 103 -7.38 -4.01 -11.03
N ARG A 104 -8.02 -4.80 -11.91
CA ARG A 104 -7.60 -4.97 -13.30
C ARG A 104 -7.61 -3.67 -14.09
N ALA A 105 -8.62 -2.82 -13.91
CA ALA A 105 -8.69 -1.53 -14.58
C ALA A 105 -7.51 -0.62 -14.18
N ILE A 106 -7.14 -0.64 -12.90
CA ILE A 106 -5.97 0.08 -12.39
C ILE A 106 -4.68 -0.50 -12.98
N ILE A 107 -4.49 -1.82 -12.92
CA ILE A 107 -3.32 -2.50 -13.49
C ILE A 107 -3.16 -2.18 -14.98
N GLN A 108 -4.25 -2.25 -15.77
CA GLN A 108 -4.22 -1.93 -17.20
C GLN A 108 -3.78 -0.49 -17.46
N LYS A 109 -4.23 0.47 -16.63
CA LYS A 109 -3.83 1.88 -16.76
C LYS A 109 -2.36 2.08 -16.42
N VAL A 110 -1.88 1.43 -15.36
CA VAL A 110 -0.49 1.54 -14.89
C VAL A 110 0.50 0.81 -15.80
N ALA A 111 0.09 -0.32 -16.41
CA ALA A 111 0.91 -1.09 -17.35
C ALA A 111 1.32 -0.30 -18.61
N ALA A 112 0.60 0.79 -18.93
CA ALA A 112 0.97 1.72 -20.00
C ALA A 112 2.09 2.70 -19.60
N VAL A 113 2.44 2.77 -18.31
CA VAL A 113 3.41 3.72 -17.72
C VAL A 113 4.65 3.00 -17.20
N THR A 114 4.48 1.89 -16.50
CA THR A 114 5.56 1.10 -15.93
C THR A 114 5.26 -0.40 -16.03
N HIS A 115 6.26 -1.24 -15.81
CA HIS A 115 6.06 -2.69 -15.80
C HIS A 115 5.35 -3.16 -14.54
N ILE A 116 4.51 -4.18 -14.71
CA ILE A 116 3.80 -4.86 -13.62
C ILE A 116 4.72 -5.95 -13.06
N ALA A 117 4.72 -6.13 -11.75
CA ALA A 117 5.53 -7.14 -11.10
C ALA A 117 5.07 -8.55 -11.48
N GLU A 118 6.04 -9.41 -11.80
CA GLU A 118 5.82 -10.84 -11.98
C GLU A 118 6.06 -11.58 -10.65
N PRO A 119 5.37 -12.70 -10.41
CA PRO A 119 5.53 -13.46 -9.17
C PRO A 119 6.90 -14.16 -9.10
N ASP A 120 7.31 -14.52 -7.89
CA ASP A 120 8.45 -15.40 -7.67
C ASP A 120 8.15 -16.86 -8.10
N GLU A 121 9.14 -17.75 -7.91
CA GLU A 121 9.02 -19.18 -8.26
C GLU A 121 7.87 -19.91 -7.53
N GLN A 122 7.33 -19.33 -6.46
CA GLN A 122 6.23 -19.87 -5.68
C GLN A 122 4.88 -19.25 -6.08
N GLY A 123 4.84 -18.38 -7.09
CA GLY A 123 3.63 -17.69 -7.51
C GLY A 123 3.27 -16.50 -6.62
N LYS A 124 4.23 -15.94 -5.87
CA LYS A 124 3.98 -14.93 -4.84
C LYS A 124 4.55 -13.57 -5.20
N LEU A 125 3.88 -12.52 -4.72
CA LEU A 125 4.45 -11.19 -4.58
C LEU A 125 4.58 -10.92 -3.08
N ILE A 126 5.81 -10.60 -2.64
CA ILE A 126 6.08 -10.22 -1.25
C ILE A 126 5.60 -11.23 -0.18
N GLY A 127 5.57 -12.52 -0.54
CA GLY A 127 5.11 -13.62 0.31
C GLY A 127 3.61 -13.93 0.26
N ALA A 128 2.82 -13.12 -0.44
CA ALA A 128 1.40 -13.34 -0.68
C ALA A 128 1.16 -13.95 -2.07
N ASP A 129 0.20 -14.86 -2.18
CA ASP A 129 -0.16 -15.49 -3.45
C ASP A 129 -0.74 -14.44 -4.41
N MET A 130 -0.24 -14.43 -5.65
CA MET A 130 -0.77 -13.56 -6.70
C MET A 130 -2.14 -14.09 -7.16
N VAL A 131 -3.20 -13.32 -6.92
CA VAL A 131 -4.59 -13.71 -7.25
C VAL A 131 -5.00 -13.29 -8.66
N ASP A 132 -4.31 -12.30 -9.22
CA ASP A 132 -4.43 -11.82 -10.60
C ASP A 132 -3.12 -11.13 -11.01
N GLN A 133 -2.94 -10.81 -12.29
CA GLN A 133 -1.70 -10.17 -12.77
C GLN A 133 -1.38 -8.89 -11.98
N GLY A 134 -0.31 -8.94 -11.18
CA GLY A 134 0.11 -7.83 -10.33
C GLY A 134 -0.84 -7.51 -9.17
N VAL A 135 -1.65 -8.46 -8.70
CA VAL A 135 -2.59 -8.26 -7.58
C VAL A 135 -2.41 -9.34 -6.52
N ILE A 136 -2.22 -8.93 -5.27
CA ILE A 136 -2.32 -9.76 -4.08
C ILE A 136 -3.45 -9.27 -3.17
N GLU A 137 -3.77 -10.04 -2.15
CA GLU A 137 -4.84 -9.69 -1.19
C GLU A 137 -4.36 -9.75 0.25
N TYR A 138 -4.80 -8.79 1.05
CA TYR A 138 -4.68 -8.79 2.51
C TYR A 138 -6.02 -8.50 3.17
N ALA A 139 -6.22 -9.05 4.37
CA ALA A 139 -7.36 -8.72 5.22
C ALA A 139 -7.16 -7.33 5.83
N ALA A 140 -7.53 -6.28 5.09
CA ALA A 140 -7.07 -4.92 5.35
C ALA A 140 -7.51 -4.39 6.72
N LYS A 141 -8.80 -4.49 7.03
CA LYS A 141 -9.35 -3.99 8.30
C LYS A 141 -8.87 -4.77 9.52
N PRO A 142 -8.83 -6.12 9.51
CA PRO A 142 -8.21 -6.90 10.59
C PRO A 142 -6.72 -6.55 10.83
N LEU A 143 -5.96 -6.27 9.77
CA LEU A 143 -4.54 -5.91 9.86
C LEU A 143 -4.30 -4.43 10.23
N GLY A 144 -5.35 -3.61 10.25
CA GLY A 144 -5.26 -2.18 10.53
C GLY A 144 -4.55 -1.38 9.42
N LEU A 145 -4.72 -1.80 8.16
CA LEU A 145 -4.21 -1.10 6.99
C LEU A 145 -5.04 0.16 6.68
N CYS A 146 -4.43 1.17 6.08
CA CYS A 146 -5.04 2.44 5.69
C CYS A 146 -6.21 2.23 4.72
N MET A 147 -6.05 1.38 3.70
CA MET A 147 -7.15 1.00 2.79
C MET A 147 -8.38 0.39 3.53
N GLY A 148 -8.17 -0.17 4.73
CA GLY A 148 -9.21 -0.71 5.61
C GLY A 148 -9.93 0.33 6.48
N LEU A 149 -9.43 1.57 6.54
CA LEU A 149 -9.95 2.67 7.37
C LEU A 149 -11.42 3.00 7.08
N THR A 150 -11.76 3.08 5.80
CA THR A 150 -13.09 3.52 5.35
C THR A 150 -13.98 2.33 4.98
N ASN A 151 -15.29 2.52 5.01
CA ASN A 151 -16.26 1.56 4.50
C ASN A 151 -16.44 1.64 2.96
N ALA A 152 -15.47 2.22 2.24
CA ALA A 152 -15.53 2.32 0.79
C ALA A 152 -15.69 0.97 0.11
N GLN A 153 -16.48 0.93 -0.96
CA GLN A 153 -16.70 -0.30 -1.74
C GLN A 153 -15.45 -0.68 -2.52
N PHE A 154 -14.74 0.30 -3.08
CA PHE A 154 -13.58 0.11 -3.92
C PHE A 154 -12.31 0.57 -3.20
N VAL A 155 -11.46 -0.37 -2.80
CA VAL A 155 -10.24 -0.06 -2.06
C VAL A 155 -9.03 -0.74 -2.69
N THR A 156 -7.88 -0.07 -2.62
CA THR A 156 -6.60 -0.64 -3.06
C THR A 156 -5.44 0.08 -2.37
N THR A 157 -4.37 -0.65 -2.10
CA THR A 157 -3.06 -0.06 -1.82
C THR A 157 -2.17 -0.32 -3.02
N THR A 158 -1.56 0.73 -3.58
CA THR A 158 -0.62 0.62 -4.70
C THR A 158 0.78 0.30 -4.18
N GLU A 159 1.59 -0.42 -4.94
CA GLU A 159 2.98 -0.68 -4.58
C GLU A 159 3.87 -0.44 -5.80
N VAL A 160 4.47 0.75 -5.91
CA VAL A 160 5.52 1.02 -6.90
C VAL A 160 6.86 0.45 -6.43
N TYR A 161 7.72 0.06 -7.37
CA TYR A 161 9.10 -0.34 -7.08
C TYR A 161 10.11 0.68 -7.68
N PRO A 162 10.66 1.59 -6.86
CA PRO A 162 11.53 2.66 -7.34
C PRO A 162 12.97 2.20 -7.62
N ASP A 163 13.44 1.13 -6.99
CA ASP A 163 14.84 0.70 -7.07
C ASP A 163 15.15 -0.17 -8.30
N SER A 164 14.12 -0.47 -9.11
CA SER A 164 14.31 -1.18 -10.39
C SER A 164 15.21 -0.38 -11.33
N PRO A 165 16.16 -1.03 -12.05
CA PRO A 165 16.92 -0.36 -13.10
C PRO A 165 16.04 0.14 -14.28
N ARG A 166 14.76 -0.24 -14.31
CA ARG A 166 13.77 0.16 -15.31
C ARG A 166 12.87 1.31 -14.82
N SER A 167 12.96 1.69 -13.55
CA SER A 167 12.17 2.75 -12.94
C SER A 167 12.97 4.06 -12.84
N THR A 168 12.25 5.16 -12.67
CA THR A 168 12.79 6.47 -12.29
C THR A 168 11.80 7.15 -11.33
N PRO A 169 12.21 8.13 -10.52
CA PRO A 169 11.29 8.87 -9.65
C PRO A 169 10.08 9.43 -10.42
N GLU A 170 10.27 9.92 -11.63
CA GLU A 170 9.22 10.43 -12.49
C GLU A 170 8.24 9.32 -12.93
N ILE A 171 8.74 8.15 -13.30
CA ILE A 171 7.91 6.99 -13.67
C ILE A 171 7.10 6.52 -12.46
N CYS A 172 7.69 6.46 -11.28
CA CYS A 172 6.98 6.09 -10.05
C CYS A 172 5.85 7.07 -9.75
N ALA A 173 6.10 8.38 -9.83
CA ALA A 173 5.05 9.38 -9.64
C ALA A 173 3.93 9.26 -10.70
N GLN A 174 4.29 9.01 -11.97
CA GLN A 174 3.31 8.80 -13.04
C GLN A 174 2.50 7.52 -12.84
N ALA A 175 3.11 6.45 -12.34
CA ALA A 175 2.41 5.21 -12.02
C ALA A 175 1.34 5.45 -10.95
N GLN A 176 1.67 6.18 -9.88
CA GLN A 176 0.70 6.54 -8.84
C GLN A 176 -0.47 7.37 -9.38
N VAL A 177 -0.19 8.36 -10.23
CA VAL A 177 -1.22 9.15 -10.91
C VAL A 177 -2.08 8.26 -11.80
N ALA A 178 -1.47 7.36 -12.58
CA ALA A 178 -2.18 6.41 -13.42
C ALA A 178 -3.07 5.48 -12.60
N SER A 179 -2.66 5.07 -11.40
CA SER A 179 -3.48 4.27 -10.51
C SER A 179 -4.75 5.01 -10.10
N VAL A 180 -4.62 6.27 -9.64
CA VAL A 180 -5.76 7.10 -9.25
C VAL A 180 -6.68 7.37 -10.44
N VAL A 181 -6.12 7.68 -11.61
CA VAL A 181 -6.92 7.90 -12.83
C VAL A 181 -7.65 6.63 -13.26
N GLY A 182 -6.98 5.48 -13.28
CA GLY A 182 -7.59 4.19 -13.63
C GLY A 182 -8.74 3.83 -12.71
N ALA A 183 -8.57 4.07 -11.40
CA ALA A 183 -9.62 3.88 -10.41
C ALA A 183 -10.83 4.81 -10.68
N LEU A 184 -10.60 6.10 -10.92
CA LEU A 184 -11.67 7.07 -11.17
C LEU A 184 -12.38 6.85 -12.51
N GLU A 185 -11.67 6.40 -13.55
CA GLU A 185 -12.27 6.06 -14.84
C GLU A 185 -13.17 4.82 -14.75
N PHE A 186 -12.80 3.82 -13.95
CA PHE A 186 -13.65 2.65 -13.71
C PHE A 186 -14.98 3.01 -13.03
N LEU A 187 -14.98 4.03 -12.16
CA LEU A 187 -16.15 4.44 -11.37
C LEU A 187 -17.09 5.40 -12.09
N ARG A 188 -16.77 5.79 -13.33
CA ARG A 188 -17.60 6.68 -14.17
C ARG A 188 -18.65 5.89 -14.94
#